data_AF-A0A969NRM5-F1
#
_entry.id   AF-A0A969NRM5-F1
#
_cell.length_a   1.000
_cell.length_b   1.000
_cell.length_c   1.000
_cell.angle_alpha   90.00
_cell.angle_beta   90.00
_cell.angle_gamma   90.00
#
_symmetry.space_group_name_H-M   'P 1'
#
loop_
_entity.id
_entity.type
_entity.pdbx_description
1 polymer ?
#
loop_
_entity_poly.entity_id
_entity_poly.type
_entity_poly.pdbx_seq_one_letter_code
_entity_poly.pdbx_strand_id
1 'polypeptide(L)'
;MPQLNQPSTDYQTWFDSLKSVMEHRGLTQPTQQKDYLSDVRNAIRVIDPNHPALEVVDFDTSTWIQINNRASDRLGERQTKLIDNPDKIVKRATTLLGSYQWSEIAAGLAVVTGRRCTEVIKTAQFEYKSKYSVIFTGALKRGDEPVECVFEIPTLCQAQLVIDAIANLRSQLGEEIHDLSKRQVSSRFGRAVANKCDRYFDEFVPPREDKDNLYTHLFRAVYATIASYWYCPPTIPEIEFRAAIQGHYQIIDEKDPKLRRSIAAGRNYFDYRISDGHGNIDGRLGIKLALPDVQVIQQFQSSVSSAELNRDRSQSLPDKPPIMNQASNSSNSAHTNSMVIPSFFQSRLSTIADRLGISPDQTIQALFTWTEMGLSLAEQLSVDELSPGAIFRSVEDLQARASNNSSPSDIDLTESASLDSQSINQLSTSIRLLSQALSQRQTSHSDKPILPGKPVDNHRHNPSPPITTEPVKKIKNSQLTSSQSSNQEEDSRKLSKRSIEAEEEVNRGIDAIIDFNNQPDLAHNDKWHIGVSALRKLTERGDSVVKRVLESRATQIQQHHAQHQIAPRHNSKGKTYPSINEIISL
;
A
#
# COMPACT_ATOMS: atom_id res chain seq x y z
N MET A 1 5.22 -15.22 -24.37
CA MET A 1 4.36 -14.64 -25.42
C MET A 1 4.63 -15.19 -26.82
N PRO A 2 5.85 -15.16 -27.42
CA PRO A 2 6.03 -15.53 -28.84
C PRO A 2 5.49 -16.91 -29.26
N GLN A 3 5.45 -17.87 -28.32
CA GLN A 3 4.88 -19.20 -28.52
C GLN A 3 3.35 -19.20 -28.71
N LEU A 4 2.60 -18.22 -28.19
CA LEU A 4 1.13 -18.20 -28.30
C LEU A 4 0.64 -18.02 -29.75
N ASN A 5 1.44 -17.33 -30.57
CA ASN A 5 1.12 -17.00 -31.95
C ASN A 5 1.48 -18.11 -32.95
N GLN A 6 1.91 -19.30 -32.50
CA GLN A 6 2.18 -20.42 -33.39
C GLN A 6 0.93 -21.29 -33.59
N PRO A 7 0.62 -21.71 -34.84
CA PRO A 7 -0.64 -22.39 -35.17
C PRO A 7 -0.75 -23.83 -34.63
N SER A 8 0.29 -24.33 -33.95
CA SER A 8 0.35 -25.66 -33.34
C SER A 8 0.50 -25.62 -31.81
N THR A 9 0.29 -24.46 -31.17
CA THR A 9 0.47 -24.31 -29.73
C THR A 9 -0.72 -24.87 -28.95
N ASP A 10 -0.48 -25.94 -28.20
CA ASP A 10 -1.38 -26.36 -27.12
C ASP A 10 -1.32 -25.35 -25.96
N TYR A 11 -2.41 -24.61 -25.80
CA TYR A 11 -2.56 -23.63 -24.72
C TYR A 11 -2.68 -24.29 -23.33
N GLN A 12 -3.05 -25.57 -23.23
CA GLN A 12 -3.11 -26.29 -21.95
C GLN A 12 -1.69 -26.61 -21.46
N THR A 13 -0.86 -27.26 -22.28
CA THR A 13 0.57 -27.47 -21.99
C THR A 13 1.30 -26.14 -21.70
N TRP A 14 0.96 -25.06 -22.41
CA TRP A 14 1.52 -23.73 -22.12
C TRP A 14 1.08 -23.20 -20.75
N PHE A 15 -0.19 -23.36 -20.38
CA PHE A 15 -0.73 -22.91 -19.09
C PHE A 15 -0.18 -23.73 -17.92
N ASP A 16 -0.02 -25.05 -18.06
CA ASP A 16 0.54 -25.89 -17.00
C ASP A 16 2.06 -25.65 -16.82
N SER A 17 2.77 -25.32 -17.90
CA SER A 17 4.14 -24.77 -17.82
C SER A 17 4.18 -23.44 -17.04
N LEU A 18 3.23 -22.54 -17.29
CA LEU A 18 3.09 -21.28 -16.55
C LEU A 18 2.77 -21.50 -15.05
N LYS A 19 1.92 -22.48 -14.70
CA LYS A 19 1.68 -22.88 -13.30
C LYS A 19 2.95 -23.40 -12.64
N SER A 20 3.66 -24.31 -13.32
CA SER A 20 4.94 -24.87 -12.85
C SER A 20 5.96 -23.75 -12.57
N VAL A 21 6.08 -22.74 -13.45
CA VAL A 21 6.95 -21.57 -13.21
C VAL A 21 6.52 -20.74 -12.00
N MET A 22 5.22 -20.64 -11.70
CA MET A 22 4.73 -20.00 -10.46
C MET A 22 5.04 -20.85 -9.22
N GLU A 23 4.86 -22.16 -9.29
CA GLU A 23 5.12 -23.10 -8.19
C GLU A 23 6.61 -23.19 -7.83
N HIS A 24 7.51 -23.21 -8.83
CA HIS A 24 8.96 -23.09 -8.64
C HIS A 24 9.38 -21.75 -7.99
N ARG A 25 8.52 -20.71 -8.05
CA ARG A 25 8.68 -19.43 -7.34
C ARG A 25 7.97 -19.40 -5.97
N GLY A 26 7.52 -20.55 -5.47
CA GLY A 26 6.83 -20.68 -4.17
C GLY A 26 5.36 -20.25 -4.18
N LEU A 27 4.79 -19.91 -5.34
CA LEU A 27 3.39 -19.48 -5.48
C LEU A 27 2.50 -20.73 -5.66
N THR A 28 2.35 -21.52 -4.61
CA THR A 28 1.67 -22.84 -4.64
C THR A 28 0.17 -22.78 -4.31
N GLN A 29 -0.36 -21.63 -3.87
CA GLN A 29 -1.79 -21.45 -3.61
C GLN A 29 -2.45 -20.65 -4.73
N PRO A 30 -3.67 -21.01 -5.19
CA PRO A 30 -4.42 -20.23 -6.17
C PRO A 30 -4.61 -18.75 -5.79
N THR A 31 -4.70 -18.44 -4.49
CA THR A 31 -4.77 -17.07 -3.96
C THR A 31 -3.48 -16.25 -4.13
N GLN A 32 -2.32 -16.89 -4.31
CA GLN A 32 -1.06 -16.25 -4.66
C GLN A 32 -0.93 -16.09 -6.19
N GLN A 33 -1.31 -17.13 -6.94
CA GLN A 33 -1.23 -17.17 -8.40
C GLN A 33 -2.23 -16.22 -9.11
N LYS A 34 -3.38 -15.95 -8.49
CA LYS A 34 -4.51 -15.16 -9.06
C LYS A 34 -4.12 -13.84 -9.72
N ASP A 35 -3.29 -13.03 -9.07
CA ASP A 35 -2.99 -11.69 -9.57
C ASP A 35 -1.99 -11.75 -10.74
N TYR A 36 -1.04 -12.70 -10.72
CA TYR A 36 -0.18 -13.02 -11.87
C TYR A 36 -0.99 -13.58 -13.04
N LEU A 37 -1.94 -14.47 -12.79
CA LEU A 37 -2.85 -15.01 -13.81
C LEU A 37 -3.71 -13.89 -14.42
N SER A 38 -4.14 -12.91 -13.62
CA SER A 38 -4.85 -11.72 -14.09
C SER A 38 -3.96 -10.83 -14.97
N ASP A 39 -2.71 -10.56 -14.57
CA ASP A 39 -1.73 -9.83 -15.37
C ASP A 39 -1.43 -10.55 -16.71
N VAL A 40 -1.30 -11.88 -16.71
CA VAL A 40 -1.11 -12.69 -17.94
C VAL A 40 -2.34 -12.62 -18.85
N ARG A 41 -3.56 -12.80 -18.33
CA ARG A 41 -4.80 -12.68 -19.11
C ARG A 41 -4.96 -11.28 -19.72
N ASN A 42 -4.55 -10.24 -19.01
CA ASN A 42 -4.53 -8.88 -19.53
C ASN A 42 -3.48 -8.69 -20.63
N ALA A 43 -2.27 -9.24 -20.47
CA ALA A 43 -1.24 -9.20 -21.50
C ALA A 43 -1.62 -9.98 -22.78
N ILE A 44 -2.40 -11.06 -22.66
CA ILE A 44 -2.99 -11.76 -23.82
C ILE A 44 -4.04 -10.87 -24.52
N ARG A 45 -4.97 -10.25 -23.76
CA ARG A 45 -5.99 -9.33 -24.33
C ARG A 45 -5.40 -8.12 -25.07
N VAL A 46 -4.20 -7.67 -24.71
CA VAL A 46 -3.47 -6.59 -25.41
C VAL A 46 -2.92 -7.05 -26.76
N ILE A 47 -2.66 -8.36 -26.95
CA ILE A 47 -2.23 -8.94 -28.23
C ILE A 47 -3.45 -9.21 -29.11
N ASP A 48 -4.46 -9.89 -28.56
CA ASP A 48 -5.77 -10.10 -29.19
C ASP A 48 -6.85 -10.27 -28.09
N PRO A 49 -7.88 -9.39 -28.04
CA PRO A 49 -8.99 -9.51 -27.08
C PRO A 49 -9.77 -10.82 -27.15
N ASN A 50 -9.75 -11.53 -28.28
CA ASN A 50 -10.50 -12.77 -28.53
C ASN A 50 -9.59 -14.01 -28.60
N HIS A 51 -8.33 -13.89 -28.18
CA HIS A 51 -7.33 -14.94 -28.36
C HIS A 51 -7.76 -16.26 -27.67
N PRO A 52 -7.73 -17.43 -28.34
CA PRO A 52 -8.30 -18.69 -27.82
C PRO A 52 -7.69 -19.14 -26.49
N ALA A 53 -6.41 -18.81 -26.22
CA ALA A 53 -5.81 -19.05 -24.90
C ALA A 53 -6.56 -18.38 -23.72
N LEU A 54 -7.43 -17.39 -23.96
CA LEU A 54 -8.26 -16.77 -22.91
C LEU A 54 -9.36 -17.71 -22.37
N GLU A 55 -9.70 -18.78 -23.08
CA GLU A 55 -10.60 -19.83 -22.58
C GLU A 55 -9.87 -20.82 -21.66
N VAL A 56 -8.57 -21.04 -21.90
CA VAL A 56 -7.75 -22.04 -21.20
C VAL A 56 -6.98 -21.46 -20.00
N VAL A 57 -6.43 -20.26 -20.15
CA VAL A 57 -5.56 -19.60 -19.15
C VAL A 57 -6.42 -18.89 -18.10
N ASP A 58 -7.17 -19.64 -17.31
CA ASP A 58 -7.91 -19.17 -16.11
C ASP A 58 -7.98 -20.31 -15.06
N PHE A 59 -8.45 -20.03 -13.85
CA PHE A 59 -8.81 -21.12 -12.93
C PHE A 59 -10.15 -21.76 -13.33
N ASP A 60 -10.32 -23.03 -12.98
CA ASP A 60 -11.60 -23.70 -13.09
C ASP A 60 -12.64 -23.05 -12.15
N THR A 61 -13.92 -23.26 -12.45
CA THR A 61 -15.03 -22.66 -11.69
C THR A 61 -15.03 -23.07 -10.22
N SER A 62 -14.59 -24.28 -9.87
CA SER A 62 -14.55 -24.74 -8.47
C SER A 62 -13.41 -24.07 -7.69
N THR A 63 -12.24 -23.84 -8.30
CA THR A 63 -11.15 -23.06 -7.71
C THR A 63 -11.55 -21.59 -7.54
N TRP A 64 -12.24 -20.99 -8.52
CA TRP A 64 -12.81 -19.66 -8.37
C TRP A 64 -13.86 -19.57 -7.24
N ILE A 65 -14.73 -20.58 -7.11
CA ILE A 65 -15.67 -20.69 -5.99
C ILE A 65 -14.90 -20.81 -4.66
N GLN A 66 -13.85 -21.63 -4.56
CA GLN A 66 -13.04 -21.73 -3.33
C GLN A 66 -12.35 -20.42 -2.96
N ILE A 67 -11.80 -19.68 -3.94
CA ILE A 67 -11.19 -18.35 -3.72
C ILE A 67 -12.23 -17.36 -3.22
N ASN A 68 -13.42 -17.34 -3.83
CA ASN A 68 -14.48 -16.38 -3.51
C ASN A 68 -15.24 -16.74 -2.22
N ASN A 69 -15.41 -18.03 -1.92
CA ASN A 69 -15.95 -18.50 -0.65
C ASN A 69 -15.00 -18.15 0.49
N ARG A 70 -13.70 -18.47 0.40
CA ARG A 70 -12.71 -18.05 1.41
C ARG A 70 -12.68 -16.53 1.64
N ALA A 71 -13.04 -15.71 0.65
CA ALA A 71 -13.19 -14.27 0.82
C ALA A 71 -14.53 -13.88 1.48
N SER A 72 -15.61 -14.61 1.20
CA SER A 72 -16.96 -14.42 1.76
C SER A 72 -17.08 -14.93 3.19
N ASP A 73 -16.46 -16.06 3.52
CA ASP A 73 -16.38 -16.63 4.87
C ASP A 73 -15.67 -15.64 5.80
N ARG A 74 -14.51 -15.13 5.38
CA ARG A 74 -13.77 -14.02 6.02
C ARG A 74 -14.53 -12.68 6.09
N LEU A 75 -15.65 -12.54 5.39
CA LEU A 75 -16.55 -11.39 5.53
C LEU A 75 -17.70 -11.70 6.51
N GLY A 76 -18.21 -12.92 6.52
CA GLY A 76 -19.23 -13.40 7.46
C GLY A 76 -18.72 -13.57 8.90
N GLU A 77 -17.44 -13.92 9.08
CA GLU A 77 -16.79 -14.03 10.39
C GLU A 77 -16.50 -12.68 11.06
N ARG A 78 -16.65 -11.55 10.35
CA ARG A 78 -16.29 -10.23 10.88
C ARG A 78 -17.31 -9.68 11.86
N GLN A 79 -16.86 -9.42 13.08
CA GLN A 79 -17.58 -8.59 14.02
C GLN A 79 -17.52 -7.12 13.59
N THR A 80 -18.69 -6.49 13.48
CA THR A 80 -18.84 -5.04 13.40
C THR A 80 -18.12 -4.36 14.55
N LYS A 81 -17.27 -3.36 14.26
CA LYS A 81 -16.60 -2.54 15.26
C LYS A 81 -17.33 -1.19 15.45
N LEU A 82 -17.20 -0.59 16.62
CA LEU A 82 -17.86 0.67 16.96
C LEU A 82 -16.93 1.88 16.75
N ILE A 83 -17.54 3.05 16.51
CA ILE A 83 -16.87 4.34 16.41
C ILE A 83 -17.57 5.28 17.41
N ASP A 84 -16.91 5.59 18.53
CA ASP A 84 -17.50 6.37 19.62
C ASP A 84 -17.54 7.89 19.36
N ASN A 85 -16.67 8.40 18.49
CA ASN A 85 -16.57 9.84 18.26
C ASN A 85 -16.26 10.21 16.80
N PRO A 86 -17.28 10.23 15.91
CA PRO A 86 -17.09 10.57 14.50
C PRO A 86 -16.57 12.00 14.29
N ASP A 87 -16.96 12.95 15.15
CA ASP A 87 -16.52 14.34 15.05
C ASP A 87 -15.03 14.53 15.40
N LYS A 88 -14.43 13.72 16.29
CA LYS A 88 -12.96 13.68 16.50
C LYS A 88 -12.23 13.24 15.24
N ILE A 89 -12.67 12.15 14.60
CA ILE A 89 -12.09 11.63 13.35
C ILE A 89 -12.13 12.73 12.28
N VAL A 90 -13.30 13.33 12.06
CA VAL A 90 -13.47 14.34 11.02
C VAL A 90 -12.73 15.64 11.33
N LYS A 91 -12.67 16.06 12.60
CA LYS A 91 -11.86 17.22 13.02
C LYS A 91 -10.37 16.98 12.73
N ARG A 92 -9.83 15.82 13.12
CA ARG A 92 -8.44 15.42 12.85
C ARG A 92 -8.17 15.40 11.34
N ALA A 93 -9.04 14.77 10.55
CA ALA A 93 -8.91 14.75 9.09
C ALA A 93 -8.98 16.15 8.45
N THR A 94 -9.86 17.02 8.94
CA THR A 94 -9.96 18.42 8.48
C THR A 94 -8.69 19.20 8.78
N THR A 95 -8.02 18.95 9.92
CA THR A 95 -6.70 19.55 10.21
C THR A 95 -5.63 19.07 9.22
N LEU A 96 -5.63 17.79 8.82
CA LEU A 96 -4.63 17.28 7.87
C LEU A 96 -4.77 17.88 6.45
N LEU A 97 -5.97 18.35 6.05
CA LEU A 97 -6.17 19.05 4.77
C LEU A 97 -5.32 20.31 4.63
N GLY A 98 -5.00 20.98 5.74
CA GLY A 98 -4.14 22.16 5.80
C GLY A 98 -2.66 21.87 6.04
N SER A 99 -2.21 20.61 5.95
CA SER A 99 -0.81 20.26 6.17
C SER A 99 0.10 20.69 5.00
N TYR A 100 1.38 20.92 5.31
CA TYR A 100 2.45 21.08 4.32
C TYR A 100 2.99 19.75 3.78
N GLN A 101 2.48 18.60 4.26
CA GLN A 101 2.89 17.28 3.80
C GLN A 101 1.79 16.62 2.97
N TRP A 102 2.03 16.44 1.66
CA TRP A 102 1.12 15.83 0.69
C TRP A 102 0.46 14.53 1.20
N SER A 103 1.20 13.69 1.93
CA SER A 103 0.71 12.39 2.42
C SER A 103 -0.32 12.53 3.55
N GLU A 104 -0.27 13.64 4.29
CA GLU A 104 -1.26 13.99 5.31
C GLU A 104 -2.52 14.57 4.67
N ILE A 105 -2.38 15.46 3.68
CA ILE A 105 -3.50 15.98 2.90
C ILE A 105 -4.25 14.81 2.22
N ALA A 106 -3.52 13.88 1.60
CA ALA A 106 -4.09 12.70 0.95
C ALA A 106 -4.81 11.76 1.95
N ALA A 107 -4.29 11.61 3.17
CA ALA A 107 -4.98 10.88 4.24
C ALA A 107 -6.27 11.60 4.69
N GLY A 108 -6.21 12.92 4.95
CA GLY A 108 -7.37 13.74 5.29
C GLY A 108 -8.47 13.68 4.22
N LEU A 109 -8.11 13.86 2.94
CA LEU A 109 -9.01 13.75 1.79
C LEU A 109 -9.66 12.36 1.71
N ALA A 110 -8.90 11.28 1.93
CA ALA A 110 -9.44 9.93 1.92
C ALA A 110 -10.49 9.71 3.03
N VAL A 111 -10.31 10.30 4.22
CA VAL A 111 -11.29 10.24 5.31
C VAL A 111 -12.54 11.06 5.00
N VAL A 112 -12.41 12.33 4.58
CA VAL A 112 -13.58 13.23 4.44
C VAL A 112 -14.40 13.01 3.16
N THR A 113 -13.90 12.21 2.21
CA THR A 113 -14.58 11.89 0.94
C THR A 113 -14.79 10.39 0.69
N GLY A 114 -14.12 9.51 1.45
CA GLY A 114 -14.12 8.08 1.20
C GLY A 114 -13.58 7.68 -0.20
N ARG A 115 -12.74 8.50 -0.83
CA ARG A 115 -12.06 8.13 -2.09
C ARG A 115 -10.83 7.26 -1.80
N ARG A 116 -10.46 6.38 -2.75
CA ARG A 116 -9.25 5.52 -2.66
C ARG A 116 -7.99 6.38 -2.81
N CYS A 117 -6.84 5.93 -2.30
CA CYS A 117 -5.58 6.67 -2.45
C CYS A 117 -5.26 7.05 -3.91
N THR A 118 -5.39 6.11 -4.85
CA THR A 118 -5.21 6.35 -6.30
C THR A 118 -6.27 7.29 -6.91
N GLU A 119 -7.48 7.35 -6.34
CA GLU A 119 -8.50 8.33 -6.73
C GLU A 119 -8.06 9.72 -6.25
N VAL A 120 -7.83 9.89 -4.95
CA VAL A 120 -7.41 11.15 -4.31
C VAL A 120 -6.18 11.78 -4.98
N ILE A 121 -5.17 10.97 -5.30
CA ILE A 121 -3.91 11.47 -5.87
C ILE A 121 -4.01 11.76 -7.37
N LYS A 122 -4.62 10.86 -8.16
CA LYS A 122 -4.61 10.97 -9.63
C LYS A 122 -5.97 11.40 -10.20
N THR A 123 -7.00 10.57 -10.06
CA THR A 123 -8.19 10.66 -10.94
C THR A 123 -9.34 11.51 -10.40
N ALA A 124 -9.43 11.77 -9.10
CA ALA A 124 -10.58 12.43 -8.50
C ALA A 124 -10.70 13.88 -8.96
N GLN A 125 -11.89 14.26 -9.43
CA GLN A 125 -12.29 15.65 -9.62
C GLN A 125 -13.43 15.95 -8.65
N PHE A 126 -13.43 17.15 -8.08
CA PHE A 126 -14.46 17.62 -7.15
C PHE A 126 -14.94 19.01 -7.60
N GLU A 127 -16.19 19.09 -8.04
CA GLU A 127 -16.89 20.35 -8.34
C GLU A 127 -17.81 20.71 -7.17
N TYR A 128 -17.89 22.00 -6.81
CA TYR A 128 -18.72 22.45 -5.69
C TYR A 128 -20.22 22.23 -5.98
N LYS A 129 -20.94 21.63 -5.02
CA LYS A 129 -22.38 21.38 -5.14
C LYS A 129 -23.19 22.02 -4.01
N SER A 130 -22.76 21.85 -2.76
CA SER A 130 -23.29 22.54 -1.59
C SER A 130 -22.18 22.74 -0.55
N LYS A 131 -22.48 23.39 0.58
CA LYS A 131 -21.50 23.58 1.67
C LYS A 131 -20.92 22.27 2.19
N TYR A 132 -21.65 21.15 2.04
CA TYR A 132 -21.25 19.81 2.51
C TYR A 132 -21.41 18.73 1.42
N SER A 133 -21.39 19.09 0.13
CA SER A 133 -21.36 18.11 -0.97
C SER A 133 -20.62 18.62 -2.20
N VAL A 134 -20.08 17.67 -2.97
CA VAL A 134 -19.38 17.90 -4.24
C VAL A 134 -19.88 16.93 -5.30
N ILE A 135 -19.85 17.33 -6.58
CA ILE A 135 -19.90 16.38 -7.68
C ILE A 135 -18.52 15.75 -7.83
N PHE A 136 -18.46 14.42 -7.85
CA PHE A 136 -17.25 13.63 -7.95
C PHE A 136 -17.17 12.91 -9.31
N THR A 137 -16.00 12.96 -9.95
CA THR A 137 -15.69 12.22 -11.19
C THR A 137 -14.36 11.45 -11.07
N GLY A 138 -14.04 10.60 -12.05
CA GLY A 138 -12.81 9.81 -12.05
C GLY A 138 -12.80 8.59 -11.11
N ALA A 139 -13.97 7.97 -10.87
CA ALA A 139 -14.11 6.76 -10.05
C ALA A 139 -13.35 5.54 -10.64
N LEU A 140 -12.65 4.77 -9.78
CA LEU A 140 -11.94 3.55 -10.22
C LEU A 140 -12.79 2.28 -10.03
N LYS A 141 -12.39 1.20 -10.73
CA LYS A 141 -13.07 -0.11 -10.73
C LYS A 141 -14.53 -0.07 -11.24
N ARG A 142 -14.80 0.84 -12.18
CA ARG A 142 -15.73 0.58 -13.30
C ARG A 142 -15.04 -0.38 -14.28
N GLY A 143 -15.80 -1.07 -15.13
CA GLY A 143 -15.24 -1.82 -16.26
C GLY A 143 -14.80 -0.89 -17.41
N ASP A 144 -14.73 -1.43 -18.64
CA ASP A 144 -14.70 -0.62 -19.87
C ASP A 144 -16.09 -0.05 -20.18
N GLU A 145 -16.66 0.64 -19.18
CA GLU A 145 -17.94 1.32 -19.26
C GLU A 145 -17.72 2.67 -19.95
N PRO A 146 -18.39 2.97 -21.07
CA PRO A 146 -18.09 4.15 -21.88
C PRO A 146 -18.57 5.48 -21.29
N VAL A 147 -19.30 5.45 -20.17
CA VAL A 147 -19.86 6.63 -19.50
C VAL A 147 -19.05 6.96 -18.26
N GLU A 148 -18.57 8.20 -18.15
CA GLU A 148 -17.88 8.63 -16.93
C GLU A 148 -18.82 8.59 -15.72
N CYS A 149 -18.37 7.96 -14.64
CA CYS A 149 -19.14 7.82 -13.41
C CYS A 149 -19.10 9.14 -12.60
N VAL A 150 -19.96 10.08 -12.98
CA VAL A 150 -20.15 11.41 -12.37
C VAL A 150 -21.31 11.34 -11.36
N PHE A 151 -21.10 11.69 -10.09
CA PHE A 151 -22.16 11.69 -9.07
C PHE A 151 -21.88 12.56 -7.85
N GLU A 152 -22.93 13.01 -7.17
CA GLU A 152 -22.82 13.78 -5.94
C GLU A 152 -22.40 12.91 -4.75
N ILE A 153 -21.47 13.40 -3.94
CA ILE A 153 -21.09 12.80 -2.66
C ILE A 153 -21.11 13.86 -1.54
N PRO A 154 -21.55 13.51 -0.31
CA PRO A 154 -21.39 14.40 0.83
C PRO A 154 -19.93 14.46 1.28
N THR A 155 -19.49 15.63 1.76
CA THR A 155 -18.17 15.83 2.38
C THR A 155 -18.33 15.92 3.90
N LEU A 156 -17.42 15.27 4.65
CA LEU A 156 -17.50 15.29 6.12
C LEU A 156 -17.08 16.65 6.70
N CYS A 157 -16.26 17.42 5.99
CA CYS A 157 -15.99 18.84 6.26
C CYS A 157 -16.67 19.73 5.19
N GLN A 158 -16.48 21.04 5.27
CA GLN A 158 -16.98 21.95 4.24
C GLN A 158 -16.37 21.61 2.86
N ALA A 159 -17.18 21.63 1.81
CA ALA A 159 -16.79 21.23 0.46
C ALA A 159 -15.63 22.06 -0.11
N GLN A 160 -15.59 23.36 0.17
CA GLN A 160 -14.50 24.23 -0.28
C GLN A 160 -13.13 23.75 0.23
N LEU A 161 -13.04 23.33 1.50
CA LEU A 161 -11.79 22.80 2.08
C LEU A 161 -11.32 21.51 1.38
N VAL A 162 -12.24 20.72 0.82
CA VAL A 162 -11.90 19.51 0.04
C VAL A 162 -11.34 19.89 -1.34
N ILE A 163 -11.94 20.90 -1.98
CA ILE A 163 -11.53 21.43 -3.29
C ILE A 163 -10.16 22.11 -3.20
N ASP A 164 -9.97 22.99 -2.21
CA ASP A 164 -8.70 23.67 -1.94
C ASP A 164 -7.59 22.65 -1.62
N ALA A 165 -7.90 21.62 -0.82
CA ALA A 165 -6.94 20.60 -0.43
C ALA A 165 -6.53 19.67 -1.59
N ILE A 166 -7.42 19.29 -2.51
CA ILE A 166 -7.01 18.49 -3.68
C ILE A 166 -6.19 19.32 -4.68
N ALA A 167 -6.45 20.62 -4.79
CA ALA A 167 -5.61 21.53 -5.58
C ALA A 167 -4.20 21.67 -4.96
N ASN A 168 -4.12 21.89 -3.65
CA ASN A 168 -2.86 21.93 -2.89
C ASN A 168 -2.08 20.61 -3.02
N LEU A 169 -2.75 19.46 -2.84
CA LEU A 169 -2.14 18.13 -3.00
C LEU A 169 -1.51 17.93 -4.38
N ARG A 170 -2.23 18.30 -5.45
CA ARG A 170 -1.71 18.21 -6.82
C ARG A 170 -0.53 19.15 -7.05
N SER A 171 -0.61 20.39 -6.56
CA SER A 171 0.48 21.36 -6.65
C SER A 171 1.76 20.89 -5.94
N GLN A 172 1.65 20.18 -4.80
CA GLN A 172 2.81 19.64 -4.08
C GLN A 172 3.43 18.40 -4.74
N LEU A 173 2.63 17.61 -5.48
CA LEU A 173 3.08 16.38 -6.13
C LEU A 173 3.48 16.57 -7.60
N GLY A 174 3.07 17.68 -8.23
CA GLY A 174 3.46 18.09 -9.57
C GLY A 174 2.78 17.35 -10.73
N GLU A 175 3.00 17.83 -11.95
CA GLU A 175 2.37 17.29 -13.16
C GLU A 175 2.74 15.83 -13.46
N GLU A 176 3.87 15.33 -12.95
CA GLU A 176 4.33 13.95 -13.19
C GLU A 176 3.32 12.87 -12.74
N ILE A 177 2.41 13.18 -11.82
CA ILE A 177 1.30 12.28 -11.45
C ILE A 177 0.46 11.91 -12.68
N HIS A 178 0.32 12.81 -13.66
CA HIS A 178 -0.51 12.61 -14.85
C HIS A 178 0.07 11.55 -15.81
N ASP A 179 1.39 11.37 -15.85
CA ASP A 179 2.05 10.31 -16.63
C ASP A 179 2.03 8.94 -15.92
N LEU A 180 2.05 8.90 -14.58
CA LEU A 180 2.13 7.64 -13.83
C LEU A 180 0.89 6.76 -13.98
N SER A 181 1.07 5.47 -14.27
CA SER A 181 -0.03 4.50 -14.29
C SER A 181 -0.70 4.34 -12.92
N LYS A 182 -1.95 3.85 -12.91
CA LYS A 182 -2.71 3.57 -11.68
C LYS A 182 -1.94 2.62 -10.72
N ARG A 183 -1.15 1.68 -11.26
CA ARG A 183 -0.27 0.75 -10.51
C ARG A 183 0.93 1.49 -9.90
N GLN A 184 1.63 2.33 -10.67
CA GLN A 184 2.76 3.14 -10.17
C GLN A 184 2.32 4.12 -9.09
N VAL A 185 1.20 4.82 -9.25
CA VAL A 185 0.64 5.70 -8.20
C VAL A 185 0.35 4.93 -6.91
N SER A 186 -0.28 3.74 -7.02
CA SER A 186 -0.55 2.90 -5.86
C SER A 186 0.73 2.41 -5.17
N SER A 187 1.78 2.10 -5.93
CA SER A 187 3.06 1.60 -5.40
C SER A 187 3.88 2.71 -4.74
N ARG A 188 4.04 3.85 -5.41
CA ARG A 188 4.91 4.97 -4.97
C ARG A 188 4.34 5.74 -3.79
N PHE A 189 3.03 5.98 -3.77
CA PHE A 189 2.41 6.85 -2.76
C PHE A 189 1.58 6.09 -1.72
N GLY A 190 1.13 4.86 -2.02
CA GLY A 190 0.19 4.12 -1.18
C GLY A 190 0.68 3.81 0.24
N ARG A 191 1.98 3.46 0.39
CA ARG A 191 2.60 3.16 1.69
C ARG A 191 2.71 4.41 2.58
N ALA A 192 3.15 5.54 2.02
CA ALA A 192 3.27 6.79 2.77
C ALA A 192 1.91 7.31 3.28
N VAL A 193 0.85 7.24 2.46
CA VAL A 193 -0.51 7.60 2.90
C VAL A 193 -1.02 6.64 3.98
N ALA A 194 -0.75 5.33 3.85
CA ALA A 194 -1.12 4.35 4.90
C ALA A 194 -0.45 4.67 6.24
N ASN A 195 0.87 4.94 6.25
CA ASN A 195 1.58 5.27 7.49
C ASN A 195 1.06 6.56 8.16
N LYS A 196 0.51 7.51 7.39
CA LYS A 196 -0.19 8.70 7.93
C LYS A 196 -1.60 8.37 8.43
N CYS A 197 -2.33 7.51 7.73
CA CYS A 197 -3.60 6.95 8.17
C CYS A 197 -3.48 6.26 9.53
N ASP A 198 -2.48 5.40 9.71
CA ASP A 198 -2.23 4.71 10.98
C ASP A 198 -1.95 5.72 12.10
N ARG A 199 -0.91 6.55 11.94
CA ARG A 199 -0.39 7.52 12.92
C ARG A 199 -1.41 8.54 13.45
N TYR A 200 -2.46 8.86 12.71
CA TYR A 200 -3.41 9.91 13.09
C TYR A 200 -4.81 9.43 13.45
N PHE A 201 -5.10 8.13 13.35
CA PHE A 201 -6.47 7.62 13.52
C PHE A 201 -6.57 6.26 14.23
N ASP A 202 -5.45 5.62 14.59
CA ASP A 202 -5.42 4.42 15.45
C ASP A 202 -6.16 4.63 16.79
N GLU A 203 -5.99 5.79 17.41
CA GLU A 203 -6.71 6.21 18.63
C GLU A 203 -8.24 6.41 18.45
N PHE A 204 -8.77 6.38 17.23
CA PHE A 204 -10.19 6.66 16.94
C PHE A 204 -10.91 5.61 16.08
N VAL A 205 -10.18 4.77 15.35
CA VAL A 205 -10.73 3.79 14.41
C VAL A 205 -10.17 2.41 14.77
N PRO A 206 -10.95 1.52 15.41
CA PRO A 206 -10.45 0.21 15.77
C PRO A 206 -10.05 -0.58 14.50
N PRO A 207 -8.86 -1.21 14.49
CA PRO A 207 -8.35 -1.95 13.34
C PRO A 207 -9.13 -3.25 13.12
N ARG A 208 -8.85 -3.93 12.01
CA ARG A 208 -9.43 -5.25 11.71
C ARG A 208 -8.52 -6.37 12.21
N GLU A 209 -9.14 -7.45 12.67
CA GLU A 209 -8.44 -8.69 13.06
C GLU A 209 -7.66 -9.34 11.90
N ASP A 210 -7.91 -8.95 10.65
CA ASP A 210 -7.24 -9.47 9.45
C ASP A 210 -6.20 -8.52 8.81
N LYS A 211 -5.91 -7.34 9.39
CA LYS A 211 -5.00 -6.33 8.80
C LYS A 211 -4.26 -5.45 9.80
N ASP A 212 -2.94 -5.35 9.60
CA ASP A 212 -2.03 -4.53 10.41
C ASP A 212 -2.12 -3.01 10.16
N ASN A 213 -2.96 -2.52 9.23
CA ASN A 213 -3.05 -1.09 8.90
C ASN A 213 -4.45 -0.56 8.51
N LEU A 214 -4.66 0.72 8.81
CA LEU A 214 -5.81 1.57 8.46
C LEU A 214 -5.76 2.01 6.98
N TYR A 215 -5.48 1.06 6.07
CA TYR A 215 -5.37 1.35 4.64
C TYR A 215 -6.65 1.97 4.07
N THR A 216 -6.57 2.78 3.00
CA THR A 216 -7.70 3.59 2.47
C THR A 216 -9.00 2.84 2.15
N HIS A 217 -9.00 1.51 2.01
CA HIS A 217 -10.23 0.72 1.94
C HIS A 217 -11.04 0.73 3.24
N LEU A 218 -10.38 0.83 4.40
CA LEU A 218 -11.00 0.99 5.70
C LEU A 218 -11.71 2.35 5.79
N PHE A 219 -11.04 3.42 5.36
CA PHE A 219 -11.63 4.74 5.37
C PHE A 219 -12.82 4.93 4.40
N ARG A 220 -12.98 4.10 3.35
CA ARG A 220 -14.25 4.07 2.60
C ARG A 220 -15.44 3.63 3.48
N ALA A 221 -15.23 2.66 4.37
CA ALA A 221 -16.24 2.13 5.28
C ALA A 221 -16.50 3.07 6.46
N VAL A 222 -15.44 3.65 7.04
CA VAL A 222 -15.55 4.72 8.06
C VAL A 222 -16.30 5.93 7.50
N TYR A 223 -15.86 6.48 6.36
CA TYR A 223 -16.53 7.58 5.65
C TYR A 223 -18.01 7.28 5.44
N ALA A 224 -18.33 6.11 4.86
CA ALA A 224 -19.73 5.78 4.55
C ALA A 224 -20.57 5.59 5.81
N THR A 225 -19.97 5.19 6.93
CA THR A 225 -20.64 5.10 8.24
C THR A 225 -20.93 6.48 8.81
N ILE A 226 -19.95 7.39 8.85
CA ILE A 226 -20.13 8.76 9.33
C ILE A 226 -21.09 9.54 8.43
N ALA A 227 -20.94 9.41 7.10
CA ALA A 227 -21.81 10.06 6.13
C ALA A 227 -23.27 9.55 6.22
N SER A 228 -23.49 8.27 6.49
CA SER A 228 -24.86 7.76 6.70
C SER A 228 -25.47 8.33 7.98
N TYR A 229 -24.73 8.27 9.08
CA TYR A 229 -25.14 8.81 10.39
C TYR A 229 -25.48 10.30 10.32
N TRP A 230 -24.71 11.10 9.55
CA TRP A 230 -24.93 12.54 9.44
C TRP A 230 -25.92 12.97 8.35
N TYR A 231 -25.97 12.26 7.20
CA TYR A 231 -26.61 12.78 5.97
C TYR A 231 -27.57 11.81 5.26
N CYS A 232 -27.70 10.55 5.69
CA CYS A 232 -28.73 9.66 5.13
C CYS A 232 -30.12 10.08 5.65
N PRO A 233 -31.11 10.41 4.78
CA PRO A 233 -32.45 10.68 5.26
C PRO A 233 -33.03 9.42 5.95
N PRO A 234 -33.82 9.56 7.03
CA PRO A 234 -34.35 8.41 7.78
C PRO A 234 -35.39 7.58 7.00
N THR A 235 -35.81 8.06 5.82
CA THR A 235 -36.69 7.36 4.87
C THR A 235 -35.92 6.54 3.82
N ILE A 236 -34.59 6.68 3.72
CA ILE A 236 -33.76 5.98 2.73
C ILE A 236 -33.07 4.78 3.40
N PRO A 237 -33.11 3.58 2.80
CA PRO A 237 -32.34 2.43 3.29
C PRO A 237 -30.84 2.73 3.31
N GLU A 238 -30.21 2.58 4.47
CA GLU A 238 -28.79 2.92 4.68
C GLU A 238 -27.85 2.25 3.65
N ILE A 239 -28.14 1.01 3.23
CA ILE A 239 -27.37 0.27 2.23
C ILE A 239 -27.40 0.98 0.86
N GLU A 240 -28.54 1.57 0.49
CA GLU A 240 -28.71 2.29 -0.78
C GLU A 240 -27.99 3.64 -0.74
N PHE A 241 -28.04 4.34 0.41
CA PHE A 241 -27.25 5.56 0.64
C PHE A 241 -25.73 5.27 0.58
N ARG A 242 -25.27 4.23 1.28
CA ARG A 242 -23.86 3.77 1.24
C ARG A 242 -23.44 3.35 -0.18
N ALA A 243 -24.35 2.76 -0.98
CA ALA A 243 -24.10 2.40 -2.37
C ALA A 243 -23.94 3.62 -3.29
N ALA A 244 -24.86 4.58 -3.18
CA ALA A 244 -24.84 5.83 -3.94
C ALA A 244 -23.52 6.61 -3.73
N ILE A 245 -23.21 6.97 -2.48
CA ILE A 245 -22.03 7.80 -2.16
C ILE A 245 -20.69 7.12 -2.48
N GLN A 246 -20.68 5.80 -2.71
CA GLN A 246 -19.49 5.05 -3.13
C GLN A 246 -19.45 4.69 -4.63
N GLY A 247 -20.50 4.98 -5.40
CA GLY A 247 -20.59 4.67 -6.84
C GLY A 247 -20.87 3.19 -7.16
N HIS A 248 -21.50 2.47 -6.25
CA HIS A 248 -21.82 1.03 -6.38
C HIS A 248 -23.23 0.79 -6.95
N TYR A 249 -23.52 1.37 -8.12
CA TYR A 249 -24.84 1.33 -8.77
C TYR A 249 -25.41 -0.09 -8.95
N GLN A 250 -24.57 -1.10 -9.18
CA GLN A 250 -24.95 -2.52 -9.16
C GLN A 250 -25.74 -2.98 -7.91
N ILE A 251 -25.62 -2.30 -6.75
CA ILE A 251 -26.41 -2.59 -5.53
C ILE A 251 -27.77 -1.88 -5.57
N ILE A 252 -27.86 -0.73 -6.25
CA ILE A 252 -29.07 0.09 -6.40
C ILE A 252 -29.98 -0.54 -7.46
N ASP A 253 -29.38 -0.95 -8.59
CA ASP A 253 -30.07 -1.52 -9.75
C ASP A 253 -30.53 -2.98 -9.51
N GLU A 254 -29.87 -3.71 -8.60
CA GLU A 254 -30.22 -5.08 -8.23
C GLU A 254 -31.57 -5.13 -7.50
N LYS A 255 -32.46 -6.01 -7.97
CA LYS A 255 -33.85 -6.15 -7.52
C LYS A 255 -34.06 -7.30 -6.54
N ASP A 256 -33.20 -8.33 -6.52
CA ASP A 256 -33.25 -9.38 -5.50
C ASP A 256 -32.64 -8.90 -4.16
N PRO A 257 -33.41 -8.83 -3.06
CA PRO A 257 -32.88 -8.46 -1.75
C PRO A 257 -31.78 -9.39 -1.22
N LYS A 258 -31.73 -10.67 -1.63
CA LYS A 258 -30.69 -11.61 -1.21
C LYS A 258 -29.37 -11.31 -1.92
N LEU A 259 -29.38 -11.27 -3.25
CA LEU A 259 -28.20 -10.92 -4.06
C LEU A 259 -27.71 -9.51 -3.72
N ARG A 260 -28.59 -8.52 -3.56
CA ARG A 260 -28.25 -7.16 -3.10
C ARG A 260 -27.50 -7.17 -1.76
N ARG A 261 -27.96 -7.94 -0.77
CA ARG A 261 -27.27 -8.09 0.53
C ARG A 261 -25.90 -8.79 0.38
N SER A 262 -25.81 -9.82 -0.46
CA SER A 262 -24.55 -10.52 -0.75
C SER A 262 -23.51 -9.58 -1.38
N ILE A 263 -23.91 -8.78 -2.37
CA ILE A 263 -23.02 -7.78 -3.00
C ILE A 263 -22.62 -6.71 -1.97
N ALA A 264 -23.55 -6.22 -1.12
CA ALA A 264 -23.26 -5.25 -0.08
C ALA A 264 -22.28 -5.76 1.00
N ALA A 265 -22.39 -7.02 1.43
CA ALA A 265 -21.42 -7.66 2.31
C ALA A 265 -20.02 -7.67 1.69
N GLY A 266 -19.92 -8.04 0.40
CA GLY A 266 -18.69 -7.94 -0.41
C GLY A 266 -18.07 -6.54 -0.52
N ARG A 267 -18.79 -5.47 -0.14
CA ARG A 267 -18.28 -4.09 -0.14
C ARG A 267 -17.86 -3.57 1.25
N ASN A 268 -17.80 -4.41 2.28
CA ASN A 268 -17.38 -4.04 3.65
C ASN A 268 -18.37 -3.05 4.32
N TYR A 269 -19.68 -3.23 4.12
CA TYR A 269 -20.70 -2.27 4.56
C TYR A 269 -21.09 -2.39 6.03
N PHE A 270 -20.75 -3.50 6.68
CA PHE A 270 -21.15 -3.83 8.04
C PHE A 270 -19.98 -3.80 9.04
N ASP A 271 -18.77 -3.48 8.56
CA ASP A 271 -17.54 -3.44 9.36
C ASP A 271 -17.58 -2.38 10.47
N TYR A 272 -18.33 -1.28 10.30
CA TYR A 272 -18.42 -0.17 11.26
C TYR A 272 -19.85 0.31 11.54
N ARG A 273 -20.09 0.65 12.80
CA ARG A 273 -21.26 1.36 13.33
C ARG A 273 -20.83 2.53 14.21
N ILE A 274 -21.69 3.53 14.37
CA ILE A 274 -21.50 4.58 15.38
C ILE A 274 -21.94 4.02 16.75
N SER A 275 -21.20 4.35 17.79
CA SER A 275 -21.54 4.00 19.18
C SER A 275 -22.40 5.08 19.83
N ASP A 276 -23.30 4.67 20.73
CA ASP A 276 -24.13 5.57 21.53
C ASP A 276 -23.37 6.23 22.72
N GLY A 277 -22.10 5.88 22.91
CA GLY A 277 -21.29 6.27 24.08
C GLY A 277 -21.46 5.37 25.30
N HIS A 278 -22.33 4.35 25.23
CA HIS A 278 -22.58 3.35 26.26
C HIS A 278 -22.25 1.92 25.82
N GLY A 279 -21.66 1.76 24.63
CA GLY A 279 -21.25 0.47 24.06
C GLY A 279 -22.31 -0.19 23.15
N ASN A 280 -23.44 0.48 22.91
CA ASN A 280 -24.45 0.02 21.95
C ASN A 280 -24.27 0.73 20.59
N ILE A 281 -25.07 0.32 19.61
CA ILE A 281 -25.11 0.95 18.28
C ILE A 281 -26.07 2.14 18.32
N ASP A 282 -25.59 3.32 17.92
CA ASP A 282 -26.49 4.42 17.58
C ASP A 282 -27.13 4.14 16.21
N GLY A 283 -28.44 3.90 16.23
CA GLY A 283 -29.26 3.61 15.04
C GLY A 283 -29.79 4.84 14.31
N ARG A 284 -29.47 6.06 14.75
CA ARG A 284 -29.95 7.29 14.10
C ARG A 284 -29.29 7.49 12.73
N LEU A 285 -29.98 8.19 11.83
CA LEU A 285 -29.50 8.56 10.51
C LEU A 285 -29.85 10.02 10.23
N GLY A 286 -29.04 10.71 9.42
CA GLY A 286 -29.32 12.07 8.99
C GLY A 286 -29.21 13.13 10.09
N ILE A 287 -28.46 12.89 11.16
CA ILE A 287 -28.46 13.76 12.36
C ILE A 287 -27.98 15.20 12.12
N LYS A 288 -27.35 15.49 10.97
CA LYS A 288 -26.93 16.84 10.57
C LYS A 288 -27.85 17.47 9.51
N LEU A 289 -28.85 16.76 8.98
CA LEU A 289 -29.83 17.28 8.01
C LEU A 289 -30.73 18.40 8.58
N ALA A 290 -30.81 18.54 9.91
CA ALA A 290 -31.53 19.64 10.55
C ALA A 290 -30.72 20.96 10.64
N LEU A 291 -29.48 20.99 10.14
CA LEU A 291 -28.64 22.19 10.11
C LEU A 291 -28.89 22.98 8.81
N PRO A 292 -28.99 24.32 8.85
CA PRO A 292 -29.51 25.12 7.73
C PRO A 292 -28.65 25.08 6.44
N ASP A 293 -27.36 24.74 6.56
CA ASP A 293 -26.45 24.62 5.42
C ASP A 293 -26.36 23.19 4.84
N VAL A 294 -27.00 22.20 5.46
CA VAL A 294 -26.85 20.78 5.12
C VAL A 294 -28.02 20.33 4.26
N GLN A 295 -27.72 19.82 3.06
CA GLN A 295 -28.73 19.39 2.10
C GLN A 295 -28.65 17.87 1.87
N VAL A 296 -29.81 17.26 1.59
CA VAL A 296 -29.86 15.89 1.07
C VAL A 296 -29.31 15.89 -0.36
N ILE A 297 -28.39 14.97 -0.68
CA ILE A 297 -27.80 14.87 -2.03
C ILE A 297 -28.88 14.61 -3.09
N GLN A 298 -28.69 15.16 -4.30
CA GLN A 298 -29.72 15.27 -5.33
C GLN A 298 -30.42 13.95 -5.68
N GLN A 299 -29.69 12.82 -5.64
CA GLN A 299 -30.24 11.48 -5.90
C GLN A 299 -31.42 11.09 -4.98
N PHE A 300 -31.46 11.61 -3.75
CA PHE A 300 -32.49 11.25 -2.76
C PHE A 300 -33.51 12.36 -2.49
N GLN A 301 -33.31 13.59 -2.98
CA GLN A 301 -34.21 14.73 -2.75
C GLN A 301 -35.66 14.43 -3.15
N SER A 302 -35.87 13.91 -4.37
CA SER A 302 -37.20 13.54 -4.88
C SER A 302 -37.90 12.45 -4.05
N SER A 303 -37.13 11.54 -3.45
CA SER A 303 -37.66 10.50 -2.56
C SER A 303 -38.06 11.07 -1.19
N VAL A 304 -37.31 12.04 -0.66
CA VAL A 304 -37.64 12.74 0.59
C VAL A 304 -38.90 13.58 0.42
N SER A 305 -38.98 14.44 -0.60
CA SER A 305 -40.19 15.26 -0.84
C SER A 305 -41.43 14.41 -1.10
N SER A 306 -41.29 13.26 -1.77
CA SER A 306 -42.39 12.29 -1.93
C SER A 306 -42.83 11.67 -0.60
N ALA A 307 -41.90 11.37 0.31
CA ALA A 307 -42.21 10.82 1.62
C ALA A 307 -42.84 11.86 2.58
N GLU A 308 -42.46 13.14 2.46
CA GLU A 308 -43.06 14.25 3.19
C GLU A 308 -44.50 14.51 2.71
N LEU A 309 -44.72 14.60 1.39
CA LEU A 309 -46.06 14.68 0.80
C LEU A 309 -46.94 13.46 1.13
N ASN A 310 -46.36 12.27 1.30
CA ASN A 310 -47.09 11.07 1.69
C ASN A 310 -47.37 10.96 3.20
N ARG A 311 -46.68 11.74 4.06
CA ARG A 311 -47.09 11.89 5.46
C ARG A 311 -48.39 12.67 5.56
N ASP A 312 -48.53 13.77 4.83
CA ASP A 312 -49.81 14.50 4.73
C ASP A 312 -50.89 13.68 4.01
N ARG A 313 -50.53 12.92 2.98
CA ARG A 313 -51.44 12.00 2.26
C ARG A 313 -51.65 10.64 2.93
N SER A 314 -51.32 10.48 4.21
CA SER A 314 -51.68 9.27 4.97
C SER A 314 -53.18 9.16 5.29
N GLN A 315 -54.00 10.09 4.77
CA GLN A 315 -55.45 9.92 4.60
C GLN A 315 -55.78 9.73 3.11
N SER A 316 -56.59 8.70 2.82
CA SER A 316 -57.11 8.25 1.50
C SER A 316 -56.19 7.43 0.56
N LEU A 317 -56.61 6.17 0.36
CA LEU A 317 -56.38 5.27 -0.79
C LEU A 317 -57.58 5.41 -1.78
N PRO A 318 -57.60 4.89 -3.05
CA PRO A 318 -57.02 3.60 -3.46
C PRO A 318 -56.49 3.37 -4.93
N ASP A 319 -55.83 2.21 -5.11
CA ASP A 319 -55.74 1.25 -6.24
C ASP A 319 -55.57 1.63 -7.76
N LYS A 320 -54.44 1.15 -8.32
CA LYS A 320 -54.25 0.36 -9.61
C LYS A 320 -54.60 0.99 -10.98
N PRO A 321 -54.31 0.33 -12.15
CA PRO A 321 -53.59 -0.92 -12.49
C PRO A 321 -52.35 -0.72 -13.44
N PRO A 322 -51.66 -1.77 -13.96
CA PRO A 322 -50.36 -1.65 -14.68
C PRO A 322 -50.36 -1.98 -16.21
N ILE A 323 -49.29 -1.56 -16.91
CA ILE A 323 -48.87 -1.91 -18.29
C ILE A 323 -47.31 -1.99 -18.25
N MET A 324 -46.58 -3.08 -18.52
CA MET A 324 -46.45 -4.05 -19.64
C MET A 324 -45.28 -3.70 -20.60
N ASN A 325 -44.44 -4.71 -20.90
CA ASN A 325 -43.14 -4.58 -21.58
C ASN A 325 -43.23 -4.32 -23.09
N GLN A 326 -42.18 -3.71 -23.65
CA GLN A 326 -41.61 -4.08 -24.96
C GLN A 326 -40.07 -4.07 -24.89
N ALA A 327 -39.42 -4.79 -25.81
CA ALA A 327 -37.96 -4.90 -25.93
C ALA A 327 -37.55 -4.83 -27.41
N SER A 328 -36.32 -4.40 -27.68
CA SER A 328 -35.73 -4.37 -29.03
C SER A 328 -34.21 -4.63 -28.98
N ASN A 329 -33.68 -5.22 -30.04
CA ASN A 329 -32.32 -5.81 -30.11
C ASN A 329 -31.37 -5.01 -31.02
N SER A 330 -30.07 -5.35 -30.94
CA SER A 330 -28.99 -5.04 -31.90
C SER A 330 -28.38 -3.63 -31.76
N SER A 331 -27.13 -3.38 -32.20
CA SER A 331 -26.21 -4.19 -33.02
C SER A 331 -24.73 -3.99 -32.68
N ASN A 332 -23.88 -4.97 -33.00
CA ASN A 332 -22.42 -4.89 -32.86
C ASN A 332 -21.75 -3.94 -33.87
N SER A 333 -20.60 -3.36 -33.49
CA SER A 333 -19.55 -2.96 -34.43
C SER A 333 -18.16 -3.16 -33.79
N ALA A 334 -17.25 -3.84 -34.49
CA ALA A 334 -15.87 -4.02 -34.02
C ALA A 334 -14.99 -2.86 -34.48
N HIS A 335 -13.99 -2.48 -33.68
CA HIS A 335 -12.94 -1.52 -34.05
C HIS A 335 -11.56 -2.07 -33.69
N THR A 336 -10.63 -2.03 -34.65
CA THR A 336 -9.25 -2.50 -34.52
C THR A 336 -8.34 -1.36 -34.06
N ASN A 337 -7.70 -1.48 -32.90
CA ASN A 337 -6.71 -0.50 -32.43
C ASN A 337 -5.28 -0.94 -32.75
N SER A 338 -4.61 -0.17 -33.62
CA SER A 338 -3.17 -0.29 -33.85
C SER A 338 -2.38 0.42 -32.74
N MET A 339 -1.28 -0.17 -32.30
CA MET A 339 -0.41 0.38 -31.26
C MET A 339 0.43 1.54 -31.81
N VAL A 340 0.07 2.78 -31.46
CA VAL A 340 0.83 3.99 -31.83
C VAL A 340 1.77 4.40 -30.71
N ILE A 341 3.07 4.22 -30.92
CA ILE A 341 4.12 4.76 -30.03
C ILE A 341 4.23 6.28 -30.27
N PRO A 342 4.15 7.15 -29.24
CA PRO A 342 4.30 8.59 -29.41
C PRO A 342 5.66 8.96 -30.03
N SER A 343 5.65 9.76 -31.10
CA SER A 343 6.84 10.05 -31.91
C SER A 343 7.97 10.75 -31.14
N PHE A 344 7.66 11.49 -30.07
CA PHE A 344 8.67 12.11 -29.19
C PHE A 344 9.50 11.11 -28.38
N PHE A 345 9.04 9.86 -28.25
CA PHE A 345 9.80 8.75 -27.68
C PHE A 345 10.72 8.09 -28.71
N GLN A 346 10.32 8.03 -29.99
CA GLN A 346 11.08 7.31 -31.03
C GLN A 346 12.50 7.87 -31.22
N SER A 347 12.68 9.19 -31.22
CA SER A 347 14.02 9.81 -31.33
C SER A 347 14.90 9.59 -30.10
N ARG A 348 14.30 9.38 -28.91
CA ARG A 348 15.05 9.00 -27.69
C ARG A 348 15.42 7.53 -27.74
N LEU A 349 14.48 6.67 -28.15
CA LEU A 349 14.68 5.24 -28.28
C LEU A 349 15.73 4.91 -29.34
N SER A 350 15.74 5.57 -30.51
CA SER A 350 16.81 5.40 -31.50
C SER A 350 18.17 5.83 -30.93
N THR A 351 18.26 7.01 -30.30
CA THR A 351 19.53 7.49 -29.71
C THR A 351 20.08 6.56 -28.63
N ILE A 352 19.22 5.83 -27.91
CA ILE A 352 19.63 4.83 -26.92
C ILE A 352 19.98 3.49 -27.60
N ALA A 353 19.17 3.05 -28.57
CA ALA A 353 19.41 1.85 -29.39
C ALA A 353 20.76 1.90 -30.11
N ASP A 354 21.03 3.00 -30.81
CA ASP A 354 22.27 3.27 -31.55
C ASP A 354 23.49 3.28 -30.61
N ARG A 355 23.35 3.78 -29.37
CA ARG A 355 24.41 3.79 -28.35
C ARG A 355 24.62 2.43 -27.67
N LEU A 356 23.63 1.55 -27.66
CA LEU A 356 23.68 0.21 -27.06
C LEU A 356 23.96 -0.90 -28.08
N GLY A 357 23.87 -0.63 -29.38
CA GLY A 357 24.07 -1.61 -30.45
C GLY A 357 22.94 -2.64 -30.59
N ILE A 358 21.75 -2.33 -30.08
CA ILE A 358 20.56 -3.20 -30.06
C ILE A 358 19.37 -2.52 -30.75
N SER A 359 18.33 -3.25 -31.15
CA SER A 359 17.17 -2.64 -31.83
C SER A 359 16.36 -1.72 -30.91
N PRO A 360 15.53 -0.80 -31.44
CA PRO A 360 14.61 0.00 -30.63
C PRO A 360 13.66 -0.84 -29.77
N ASP A 361 13.18 -1.98 -30.27
CA ASP A 361 12.29 -2.88 -29.53
C ASP A 361 13.04 -3.62 -28.40
N GLN A 362 14.27 -4.05 -28.68
CA GLN A 362 15.18 -4.59 -27.64
C GLN A 362 15.54 -3.53 -26.61
N THR A 363 15.64 -2.26 -27.01
CA THR A 363 15.88 -1.11 -26.12
C THR A 363 14.69 -0.86 -25.20
N ILE A 364 13.45 -0.95 -25.71
CA ILE A 364 12.25 -0.90 -24.88
C ILE A 364 12.28 -2.03 -23.83
N GLN A 365 12.54 -3.27 -24.27
CA GLN A 365 12.59 -4.43 -23.36
C GLN A 365 13.72 -4.32 -22.32
N ALA A 366 14.89 -3.80 -22.71
CA ALA A 366 16.01 -3.55 -21.80
C ALA A 366 15.68 -2.46 -20.78
N LEU A 367 15.05 -1.35 -21.21
CA LEU A 367 14.62 -0.27 -20.31
C LEU A 367 13.58 -0.75 -19.28
N PHE A 368 12.62 -1.60 -19.67
CA PHE A 368 11.71 -2.23 -18.71
C PHE A 368 12.46 -3.16 -17.73
N THR A 369 13.32 -4.03 -18.24
CA THR A 369 14.10 -4.97 -17.42
C THR A 369 15.00 -4.23 -16.41
N TRP A 370 15.69 -3.17 -16.82
CA TRP A 370 16.50 -2.32 -15.94
C TRP A 370 15.66 -1.54 -14.93
N THR A 371 14.43 -1.15 -15.29
CA THR A 371 13.51 -0.50 -14.35
C THR A 371 13.05 -1.48 -13.27
N GLU A 372 12.68 -2.70 -13.63
CA GLU A 372 12.30 -3.75 -12.69
C GLU A 372 13.47 -4.15 -11.78
N MET A 373 14.67 -4.34 -12.33
CA MET A 373 15.90 -4.57 -11.54
C MET A 373 16.20 -3.40 -10.60
N GLY A 374 16.07 -2.16 -11.08
CA GLY A 374 16.31 -0.96 -10.29
C GLY A 374 15.34 -0.80 -9.11
N LEU A 375 14.05 -1.11 -9.30
CA LEU A 375 13.08 -1.14 -8.19
C LEU A 375 13.40 -2.28 -7.19
N SER A 376 13.70 -3.49 -7.69
CA SER A 376 14.06 -4.62 -6.83
C SER A 376 15.32 -4.34 -6.00
N LEU A 377 16.31 -3.64 -6.58
CA LEU A 377 17.53 -3.26 -5.88
C LEU A 377 17.25 -2.17 -4.84
N ALA A 378 16.45 -1.14 -5.18
CA ALA A 378 16.08 -0.09 -4.23
C ALA A 378 15.26 -0.62 -3.04
N GLU A 379 14.42 -1.65 -3.24
CA GLU A 379 13.69 -2.32 -2.16
C GLU A 379 14.64 -3.12 -1.25
N GLN A 380 15.62 -3.86 -1.81
CA GLN A 380 16.65 -4.55 -1.03
C GLN A 380 17.57 -3.57 -0.26
N LEU A 381 17.87 -2.41 -0.86
CA LEU A 381 18.76 -1.39 -0.29
C LEU A 381 18.04 -0.38 0.61
N SER A 382 16.71 -0.47 0.76
CA SER A 382 15.88 0.45 1.56
C SER A 382 16.09 1.93 1.20
N VAL A 383 16.20 2.25 -0.09
CA VAL A 383 16.47 3.63 -0.55
C VAL A 383 15.16 4.43 -0.62
N ASP A 384 14.99 5.40 0.29
CA ASP A 384 13.78 6.24 0.39
C ASP A 384 13.52 7.10 -0.87
N GLU A 385 14.56 7.42 -1.65
CA GLU A 385 14.46 8.23 -2.88
C GLU A 385 14.78 7.39 -4.13
N LEU A 386 13.75 7.08 -4.94
CA LEU A 386 13.88 6.33 -6.19
C LEU A 386 14.44 7.17 -7.36
N SER A 387 15.56 7.85 -7.16
CA SER A 387 16.33 8.48 -8.25
C SER A 387 17.50 7.59 -8.69
N PRO A 388 17.83 7.50 -10.00
CA PRO A 388 18.96 6.68 -10.47
C PRO A 388 20.28 7.04 -9.79
N GLY A 389 20.49 8.32 -9.45
CA GLY A 389 21.67 8.79 -8.73
C GLY A 389 21.70 8.43 -7.24
N ALA A 390 20.55 8.20 -6.58
CA ALA A 390 20.51 7.67 -5.22
C ALA A 390 20.80 6.16 -5.19
N ILE A 391 20.20 5.40 -6.11
CA ILE A 391 20.45 3.96 -6.26
C ILE A 391 21.93 3.71 -6.62
N PHE A 392 22.48 4.45 -7.60
CA PHE A 392 23.88 4.34 -8.00
C PHE A 392 24.86 4.60 -6.83
N ARG A 393 24.67 5.68 -6.07
CA ARG A 393 25.48 5.97 -4.87
C ARG A 393 25.41 4.84 -3.85
N SER A 394 24.23 4.26 -3.63
CA SER A 394 24.05 3.13 -2.68
C SER A 394 24.78 1.85 -3.15
N VAL A 395 24.93 1.66 -4.46
CA VAL A 395 25.69 0.55 -5.06
C VAL A 395 27.20 0.81 -5.01
N GLU A 396 27.66 2.03 -5.31
CA GLU A 396 29.08 2.40 -5.14
C GLU A 396 29.53 2.26 -3.68
N ASP A 397 28.70 2.70 -2.72
CA ASP A 397 28.95 2.53 -1.28
C ASP A 397 29.12 1.06 -0.89
N LEU A 398 28.31 0.16 -1.45
CA LEU A 398 28.44 -1.29 -1.25
C LEU A 398 29.67 -1.87 -1.94
N GLN A 399 29.97 -1.44 -3.17
CA GLN A 399 31.13 -1.93 -3.91
C GLN A 399 32.44 -1.48 -3.26
N ALA A 400 32.48 -0.29 -2.67
CA ALA A 400 33.59 0.18 -1.83
C ALA A 400 33.74 -0.65 -0.54
N ARG A 401 32.64 -0.93 0.17
CA ARG A 401 32.63 -1.80 1.38
C ARG A 401 33.09 -3.22 1.07
N ALA A 402 32.66 -3.79 -0.07
CA ALA A 402 33.09 -5.11 -0.51
C ALA A 402 34.58 -5.14 -0.88
N SER A 403 35.08 -4.10 -1.56
CA SER A 403 36.49 -4.00 -1.97
C SER A 403 37.44 -3.91 -0.76
N ASN A 404 37.02 -3.23 0.31
CA ASN A 404 37.84 -3.06 1.52
C ASN A 404 37.96 -4.33 2.38
N ASN A 405 37.17 -5.38 2.14
CA ASN A 405 37.17 -6.63 2.90
C ASN A 405 38.07 -7.73 2.28
N SER A 406 38.95 -7.41 1.33
CA SER A 406 39.77 -8.39 0.62
C SER A 406 41.03 -8.80 1.40
N SER A 407 40.89 -9.73 2.35
CA SER A 407 41.99 -10.48 2.98
C SER A 407 41.69 -11.99 2.93
N PRO A 408 42.58 -12.85 2.38
CA PRO A 408 42.24 -14.26 2.12
C PRO A 408 42.64 -15.21 3.27
N SER A 409 41.66 -15.92 3.85
CA SER A 409 41.86 -17.16 4.63
C SER A 409 40.56 -17.97 4.74
N ASP A 410 40.52 -19.13 4.08
CA ASP A 410 40.01 -20.41 4.58
C ASP A 410 38.68 -20.48 5.38
N ILE A 411 37.55 -20.81 4.70
CA ILE A 411 36.98 -22.19 4.63
C ILE A 411 35.53 -22.23 4.08
N ASP A 412 35.28 -23.24 3.22
CA ASP A 412 34.04 -23.82 2.69
C ASP A 412 32.87 -22.98 2.12
N LEU A 413 32.24 -23.57 1.09
CA LEU A 413 31.10 -23.04 0.35
C LEU A 413 29.98 -24.09 0.24
N THR A 414 28.77 -23.76 0.69
CA THR A 414 27.44 -24.23 0.20
C THR A 414 26.35 -23.60 1.10
N GLU A 415 25.17 -23.18 0.63
CA GLU A 415 24.67 -22.97 -0.73
C GLU A 415 23.47 -21.99 -0.69
N SER A 416 23.67 -20.69 -0.99
CA SER A 416 22.54 -19.78 -1.24
C SER A 416 22.92 -18.48 -1.96
N ALA A 417 22.22 -18.19 -3.06
CA ALA A 417 22.06 -16.85 -3.66
C ALA A 417 23.34 -16.04 -3.97
N SER A 418 24.27 -16.62 -4.73
CA SER A 418 25.32 -15.83 -5.40
C SER A 418 24.72 -14.96 -6.52
N LEU A 419 24.44 -13.69 -6.23
CA LEU A 419 24.41 -12.66 -7.28
C LEU A 419 25.82 -12.55 -7.85
N ASP A 420 25.99 -12.99 -9.09
CA ASP A 420 27.28 -13.05 -9.74
C ASP A 420 27.93 -11.66 -9.85
N SER A 421 29.21 -11.58 -9.47
CA SER A 421 30.00 -10.35 -9.53
C SER A 421 30.15 -9.81 -10.96
N GLN A 422 30.06 -10.64 -12.01
CA GLN A 422 29.99 -10.13 -13.38
C GLN A 422 28.66 -9.42 -13.62
N SER A 423 27.53 -10.00 -13.19
CA SER A 423 26.20 -9.37 -13.26
C SER A 423 26.13 -8.04 -12.50
N ILE A 424 26.75 -7.94 -11.32
CA ILE A 424 26.85 -6.67 -10.57
C ILE A 424 27.70 -5.64 -11.33
N ASN A 425 28.87 -6.02 -11.83
CA ASN A 425 29.73 -5.09 -12.58
C ASN A 425 29.13 -4.67 -13.94
N GLN A 426 28.39 -5.56 -14.62
CA GLN A 426 27.61 -5.24 -15.82
C GLN A 426 26.53 -4.21 -15.49
N LEU A 427 25.76 -4.42 -14.41
CA LEU A 427 24.74 -3.48 -13.95
C LEU A 427 25.33 -2.10 -13.61
N SER A 428 26.41 -2.04 -12.83
CA SER A 428 27.12 -0.78 -12.54
C SER A 428 27.60 -0.08 -13.81
N THR A 429 28.10 -0.83 -14.81
CA THR A 429 28.55 -0.29 -16.10
C THR A 429 27.38 0.29 -16.92
N SER A 430 26.27 -0.43 -17.02
CA SER A 430 25.05 0.03 -17.70
C SER A 430 24.45 1.27 -17.03
N ILE A 431 24.38 1.30 -15.70
CA ILE A 431 23.88 2.47 -14.94
C ILE A 431 24.81 3.68 -15.14
N ARG A 432 26.14 3.48 -15.17
CA ARG A 432 27.10 4.56 -15.44
C ARG A 432 26.91 5.17 -16.84
N LEU A 433 26.71 4.33 -17.87
CA LEU A 433 26.42 4.77 -19.24
C LEU A 433 25.09 5.54 -19.33
N LEU A 434 24.05 5.05 -18.65
CA LEU A 434 22.75 5.72 -18.58
C LEU A 434 22.86 7.10 -17.89
N SER A 435 23.59 7.17 -16.77
CA SER A 435 23.84 8.41 -16.04
C SER A 435 24.61 9.42 -16.90
N GLN A 436 25.67 8.99 -17.59
CA GLN A 436 26.42 9.86 -18.50
C GLN A 436 25.56 10.38 -19.66
N ALA A 437 24.67 9.56 -20.23
CA ALA A 437 23.74 9.98 -21.28
C ALA A 437 22.71 11.01 -20.80
N LEU A 438 22.31 10.95 -19.53
CA LEU A 438 21.39 11.93 -18.92
C LEU A 438 22.11 13.24 -18.56
N SER A 439 23.29 13.18 -17.91
CA SER A 439 24.05 14.35 -17.50
C SER A 439 24.56 15.21 -18.67
N GLN A 440 24.91 14.60 -19.81
CA GLN A 440 25.34 15.33 -21.01
C GLN A 440 24.30 16.34 -21.55
N ARG A 441 23.04 16.25 -21.11
CA ARG A 441 21.96 17.15 -21.57
C ARG A 441 21.82 18.44 -20.74
N GLN A 442 22.53 18.57 -19.61
CA GLN A 442 22.50 19.79 -18.78
C GLN A 442 23.55 20.83 -19.19
N THR A 443 24.57 20.47 -19.96
CA THR A 443 25.67 21.37 -20.36
C THR A 443 25.52 21.94 -21.78
N SER A 444 24.64 21.38 -22.62
CA SER A 444 24.58 21.67 -24.06
C SER A 444 23.52 22.71 -24.47
N HIS A 445 23.27 23.72 -23.64
CA HIS A 445 22.30 24.81 -23.94
C HIS A 445 22.76 26.19 -23.43
N SER A 446 24.04 26.52 -23.63
CA SER A 446 24.57 27.88 -23.43
C SER A 446 25.75 28.18 -24.37
N ASP A 447 25.48 28.33 -25.67
CA ASP A 447 26.44 28.90 -26.61
C ASP A 447 25.76 29.78 -27.67
N LYS A 448 25.99 31.10 -27.58
CA LYS A 448 25.84 32.07 -28.67
C LYS A 448 26.94 33.14 -28.52
N PRO A 449 27.51 33.65 -29.63
CA PRO A 449 28.83 34.28 -29.61
C PRO A 449 28.82 35.73 -29.08
N ILE A 450 29.95 36.11 -28.48
CA ILE A 450 30.26 37.46 -28.01
C ILE A 450 31.20 38.15 -29.01
N LEU A 451 30.97 39.44 -29.29
CA LEU A 451 31.94 40.38 -29.85
C LEU A 451 31.93 41.70 -29.03
N PRO A 452 33.00 42.52 -29.07
CA PRO A 452 33.56 43.05 -27.82
C PRO A 452 33.38 44.56 -27.55
N GLY A 453 33.48 44.92 -26.27
CA GLY A 453 33.66 46.29 -25.76
C GLY A 453 34.74 46.32 -24.65
N LYS A 454 35.30 47.51 -24.34
CA LYS A 454 36.50 47.69 -23.48
C LYS A 454 36.23 48.53 -22.20
N PRO A 455 37.17 48.62 -21.23
CA PRO A 455 36.86 48.76 -19.78
C PRO A 455 37.04 50.18 -19.18
N VAL A 456 36.69 50.32 -17.90
CA VAL A 456 37.10 51.39 -16.96
C VAL A 456 37.38 50.79 -15.56
N ASP A 457 38.26 51.41 -14.77
CA ASP A 457 38.87 50.88 -13.53
C ASP A 457 38.25 51.36 -12.19
N ASN A 458 38.81 50.80 -11.08
CA ASN A 458 38.95 51.38 -9.72
C ASN A 458 37.75 51.26 -8.72
N HIS A 459 37.95 51.16 -7.39
CA HIS A 459 39.19 51.15 -6.59
C HIS A 459 39.10 50.39 -5.23
N ARG A 460 40.25 50.31 -4.55
CA ARG A 460 40.65 49.82 -3.20
C ARG A 460 39.67 50.14 -2.02
N HIS A 461 39.72 49.53 -0.82
CA HIS A 461 40.90 49.27 0.07
C HIS A 461 40.73 48.15 1.14
N ASN A 462 41.86 47.78 1.76
CA ASN A 462 42.12 46.89 2.92
C ASN A 462 43.33 47.55 3.71
N PRO A 463 43.85 47.12 4.91
CA PRO A 463 43.58 45.94 5.76
C PRO A 463 43.60 46.19 7.31
N SER A 464 43.87 45.13 8.11
CA SER A 464 43.99 44.99 9.60
C SER A 464 45.39 45.44 10.17
N PRO A 465 45.89 45.18 11.44
CA PRO A 465 45.84 43.96 12.31
C PRO A 465 45.82 44.23 13.88
N PRO A 466 46.23 43.32 14.84
CA PRO A 466 45.85 43.38 16.29
C PRO A 466 47.00 43.44 17.36
N ILE A 467 46.66 43.40 18.67
CA ILE A 467 47.56 43.35 19.89
C ILE A 467 47.01 42.36 20.98
N THR A 468 47.79 42.08 22.05
CA THR A 468 47.88 40.81 22.83
C THR A 468 47.73 40.92 24.38
N THR A 469 47.76 39.75 25.09
CA THR A 469 48.25 39.50 26.51
C THR A 469 47.44 40.01 27.75
N GLU A 470 47.39 39.36 28.95
CA GLU A 470 47.68 37.96 29.42
C GLU A 470 46.87 37.55 30.72
N PRO A 471 47.34 37.00 31.91
CA PRO A 471 46.50 36.05 32.71
C PRO A 471 46.38 36.27 34.26
N VAL A 472 45.67 35.34 34.95
CA VAL A 472 45.81 35.03 36.41
C VAL A 472 45.87 33.50 36.64
N LYS A 473 46.54 33.03 37.71
CA LYS A 473 46.82 31.60 38.02
C LYS A 473 46.33 31.16 39.41
N LYS A 474 46.12 29.84 39.62
CA LYS A 474 46.72 28.99 40.70
C LYS A 474 46.24 27.51 40.57
N ILE A 475 47.14 26.51 40.52
CA ILE A 475 47.73 25.72 41.64
C ILE A 475 46.67 24.91 42.40
N LYS A 476 46.76 23.58 42.62
CA LYS A 476 47.85 22.56 42.56
C LYS A 476 47.29 21.26 41.88
N ASN A 477 47.87 20.04 41.79
CA ASN A 477 49.08 19.34 42.28
C ASN A 477 49.54 18.28 41.23
N SER A 478 50.50 17.39 41.56
CA SER A 478 51.10 16.41 40.62
C SER A 478 51.57 15.10 41.29
N GLN A 479 51.68 14.02 40.51
CA GLN A 479 52.74 12.99 40.63
C GLN A 479 52.87 12.15 39.34
N LEU A 480 54.02 11.48 39.15
CA LEU A 480 54.39 10.73 37.93
C LEU A 480 54.35 9.21 38.17
N THR A 481 53.99 8.46 37.12
CA THR A 481 54.70 7.23 36.71
C THR A 481 54.56 7.04 35.19
N SER A 482 55.62 6.63 34.51
CA SER A 482 55.64 6.35 33.07
C SER A 482 55.50 4.86 32.78
N SER A 483 54.70 4.48 31.78
CA SER A 483 54.77 3.19 31.09
C SER A 483 54.09 3.29 29.71
N GLN A 484 54.62 2.57 28.73
CA GLN A 484 54.06 2.50 27.38
C GLN A 484 53.05 1.36 27.29
N SER A 485 51.83 1.64 26.82
CA SER A 485 50.94 0.64 26.21
C SER A 485 49.93 1.34 25.30
N SER A 486 49.53 0.66 24.23
CA SER A 486 48.66 1.19 23.17
C SER A 486 47.18 1.04 23.53
N ASN A 487 46.43 2.15 23.51
CA ASN A 487 44.97 2.16 23.58
C ASN A 487 44.38 2.68 22.26
N GLN A 488 43.64 1.81 21.56
CA GLN A 488 42.38 2.08 20.83
C GLN A 488 41.98 0.74 20.19
N GLU A 489 41.24 -0.10 20.92
CA GLU A 489 39.78 -0.06 21.18
C GLU A 489 39.01 -0.88 20.13
N GLU A 490 38.18 -1.80 20.63
CA GLU A 490 37.47 -2.81 19.84
C GLU A 490 36.23 -2.19 19.15
N ASP A 491 35.90 -2.55 17.89
CA ASP A 491 34.59 -2.24 17.26
C ASP A 491 33.46 -3.14 17.84
N SER A 492 33.40 -3.24 19.17
CA SER A 492 32.28 -3.82 19.89
C SER A 492 31.15 -2.78 19.92
N ARG A 493 30.35 -2.74 18.84
CA ARG A 493 29.16 -1.88 18.76
C ARG A 493 28.20 -2.21 19.89
N LYS A 494 28.25 -1.41 20.95
CA LYS A 494 27.48 -1.59 22.18
C LYS A 494 25.99 -1.61 21.85
N LEU A 495 25.43 -2.82 21.76
CA LEU A 495 23.98 -3.05 21.79
C LEU A 495 23.43 -2.25 22.98
N SER A 496 22.46 -1.37 22.72
CA SER A 496 21.88 -0.57 23.80
C SER A 496 21.40 -1.50 24.91
N LYS A 497 21.55 -1.12 26.19
CA LYS A 497 21.21 -1.97 27.34
C LYS A 497 19.81 -2.58 27.22
N ARG A 498 18.86 -1.80 26.69
CA ARG A 498 17.48 -2.17 26.38
C ARG A 498 17.31 -3.29 25.34
N SER A 499 18.25 -3.48 24.41
CA SER A 499 18.27 -4.63 23.49
C SER A 499 18.70 -5.90 24.21
N ILE A 500 19.71 -5.81 25.06
CA ILE A 500 20.22 -6.95 25.85
C ILE A 500 19.14 -7.42 26.83
N GLU A 501 18.55 -6.51 27.59
CA GLU A 501 17.42 -6.79 28.50
C GLU A 501 16.22 -7.45 27.77
N ALA A 502 15.90 -7.00 26.55
CA ALA A 502 14.82 -7.58 25.76
C ALA A 502 15.18 -8.95 25.14
N GLU A 503 16.45 -9.18 24.80
CA GLU A 503 16.93 -10.49 24.32
C GLU A 503 16.98 -11.51 25.47
N GLU A 504 17.37 -11.11 26.68
CA GLU A 504 17.30 -11.94 27.89
C GLU A 504 15.86 -12.38 28.21
N GLU A 505 14.87 -11.50 28.06
CA GLU A 505 13.45 -11.85 28.25
C GLU A 505 12.94 -12.84 27.18
N VAL A 506 13.35 -12.69 25.92
CA VAL A 506 13.01 -13.68 24.89
C VAL A 506 13.67 -15.02 25.16
N ASN A 507 14.90 -15.02 25.73
CA ASN A 507 15.54 -16.25 26.19
C ASN A 507 14.74 -16.92 27.31
N ARG A 508 14.38 -16.19 28.39
CA ARG A 508 13.49 -16.71 29.45
C ARG A 508 12.16 -17.25 28.87
N GLY A 509 11.62 -16.57 27.86
CA GLY A 509 10.43 -17.03 27.12
C GLY A 509 10.62 -18.34 26.33
N ILE A 510 11.82 -18.63 25.83
CA ILE A 510 12.16 -19.92 25.20
C ILE A 510 12.30 -21.01 26.27
N ASP A 511 13.06 -20.71 27.34
CA ASP A 511 13.34 -21.67 28.42
C ASP A 511 12.07 -22.10 29.16
N ALA A 512 11.18 -21.16 29.51
CA ALA A 512 9.90 -21.48 30.15
C ALA A 512 8.99 -22.39 29.29
N ILE A 513 9.04 -22.28 27.95
CA ILE A 513 8.29 -23.18 27.05
C ILE A 513 8.97 -24.56 26.97
N ILE A 514 10.30 -24.62 26.95
CA ILE A 514 11.05 -25.88 26.99
C ILE A 514 10.73 -26.64 28.28
N ASP A 515 10.81 -25.98 29.44
CA ASP A 515 10.56 -26.58 30.74
C ASP A 515 9.10 -27.01 30.92
N PHE A 516 8.14 -26.20 30.45
CA PHE A 516 6.74 -26.61 30.39
C PHE A 516 6.55 -27.88 29.54
N ASN A 517 7.11 -27.91 28.33
CA ASN A 517 7.00 -29.05 27.44
C ASN A 517 7.71 -30.31 27.97
N ASN A 518 8.77 -30.15 28.76
CA ASN A 518 9.54 -31.24 29.35
C ASN A 518 8.84 -31.94 30.53
N GLN A 519 7.70 -31.43 31.01
CA GLN A 519 6.91 -32.10 32.05
C GLN A 519 6.46 -33.51 31.60
N PRO A 520 6.68 -34.56 32.41
CA PRO A 520 6.49 -35.95 31.98
C PRO A 520 5.01 -36.31 31.75
N ASP A 521 4.11 -35.77 32.56
CA ASP A 521 2.67 -36.05 32.49
C ASP A 521 1.93 -35.17 31.46
N LEU A 522 2.61 -34.19 30.86
CA LEU A 522 2.00 -33.26 29.90
C LEU A 522 1.80 -33.93 28.54
N ALA A 523 0.53 -34.19 28.20
CA ALA A 523 0.15 -34.81 26.93
C ALA A 523 0.67 -34.02 25.71
N HIS A 524 1.03 -34.73 24.64
CA HIS A 524 1.56 -34.12 23.42
C HIS A 524 0.69 -32.99 22.87
N ASN A 525 -0.65 -33.15 22.92
CA ASN A 525 -1.61 -32.14 22.46
C ASN A 525 -1.60 -30.85 23.29
N ASP A 526 -1.04 -30.85 24.51
CA ASP A 526 -1.02 -29.69 25.41
C ASP A 526 0.30 -28.92 25.36
N LYS A 527 1.38 -29.56 24.88
CA LYS A 527 2.69 -28.95 24.58
C LYS A 527 2.57 -27.78 23.57
N TRP A 528 3.57 -26.90 23.51
CA TRP A 528 3.60 -25.68 22.70
C TRP A 528 4.81 -25.59 21.76
N HIS A 529 4.56 -25.20 20.51
CA HIS A 529 5.61 -24.87 19.53
C HIS A 529 6.22 -23.48 19.80
N ILE A 530 7.48 -23.47 20.21
CA ILE A 530 8.33 -22.26 20.31
C ILE A 530 8.45 -21.59 18.93
N GLY A 531 7.99 -20.35 18.81
CA GLY A 531 8.06 -19.56 17.58
C GLY A 531 7.51 -18.15 17.77
N VAL A 532 7.64 -17.29 16.75
CA VAL A 532 7.42 -15.82 16.88
C VAL A 532 6.11 -15.46 17.58
N SER A 533 4.99 -16.04 17.15
CA SER A 533 3.66 -15.72 17.71
C SER A 533 3.45 -16.23 19.14
N ALA A 534 4.17 -17.26 19.57
CA ALA A 534 4.14 -17.77 20.94
C ALA A 534 5.00 -16.89 21.86
N LEU A 535 6.24 -16.63 21.46
CA LEU A 535 7.17 -15.80 22.23
C LEU A 535 6.69 -14.35 22.34
N ARG A 536 6.15 -13.75 21.27
CA ARG A 536 5.55 -12.40 21.34
C ARG A 536 4.39 -12.31 22.33
N LYS A 537 3.55 -13.35 22.42
CA LYS A 537 2.45 -13.41 23.39
C LYS A 537 2.93 -13.59 24.84
N LEU A 538 4.07 -14.26 25.03
CA LEU A 538 4.60 -14.61 26.34
C LEU A 538 5.53 -13.52 26.92
N THR A 539 6.25 -12.77 26.07
CA THR A 539 7.27 -11.79 26.48
C THR A 539 6.92 -10.34 26.14
N GLU A 540 5.84 -10.10 25.39
CA GLU A 540 5.44 -8.80 24.83
C GLU A 540 6.52 -8.11 23.96
N ARG A 541 7.59 -8.82 23.57
CA ARG A 541 8.67 -8.28 22.74
C ARG A 541 8.38 -8.37 21.24
N GLY A 542 8.86 -7.37 20.51
CA GLY A 542 8.61 -7.22 19.07
C GLY A 542 9.37 -8.21 18.19
N ASP A 543 8.78 -8.54 17.04
CA ASP A 543 9.21 -9.58 16.09
C ASP A 543 10.69 -9.53 15.70
N SER A 544 11.32 -8.35 15.63
CA SER A 544 12.73 -8.21 15.25
C SER A 544 13.69 -8.72 16.32
N VAL A 545 13.36 -8.56 17.61
CA VAL A 545 14.12 -9.14 18.73
C VAL A 545 13.82 -10.63 18.81
N VAL A 546 12.55 -11.01 18.70
CA VAL A 546 12.11 -12.41 18.79
C VAL A 546 12.75 -13.27 17.69
N LYS A 547 12.82 -12.79 16.44
CA LYS A 547 13.49 -13.51 15.34
C LYS A 547 14.99 -13.70 15.59
N ARG A 548 15.70 -12.65 16.00
CA ARG A 548 17.15 -12.70 16.30
C ARG A 548 17.49 -13.79 17.34
N VAL A 549 16.68 -13.92 18.40
CA VAL A 549 16.91 -14.93 19.44
C VAL A 549 16.43 -16.33 19.01
N LEU A 550 15.39 -16.44 18.19
CA LEU A 550 15.01 -17.71 17.55
C LEU A 550 16.09 -18.21 16.59
N GLU A 551 16.74 -17.31 15.86
CA GLU A 551 17.86 -17.60 14.95
C GLU A 551 19.10 -18.06 15.75
N SER A 552 19.48 -17.35 16.81
CA SER A 552 20.64 -17.74 17.64
C SER A 552 20.46 -19.03 18.45
N ARG A 553 19.20 -19.43 18.74
CA ARG A 553 18.87 -20.69 19.44
C ARG A 553 18.22 -21.75 18.54
N ALA A 554 18.28 -21.57 17.21
CA ALA A 554 17.58 -22.42 16.24
C ALA A 554 17.83 -23.93 16.45
N THR A 555 19.10 -24.33 16.61
CA THR A 555 19.50 -25.74 16.79
C THR A 555 18.87 -26.37 18.03
N GLN A 556 18.86 -25.66 19.17
CA GLN A 556 18.27 -26.16 20.42
C GLN A 556 16.74 -26.28 20.30
N ILE A 557 16.11 -25.28 19.67
CA ILE A 557 14.66 -25.26 19.46
C ILE A 557 14.23 -26.42 18.54
N GLN A 558 14.97 -26.67 17.47
CA GLN A 558 14.75 -27.80 16.56
C GLN A 558 14.93 -29.15 17.26
N GLN A 559 15.97 -29.32 18.09
CA GLN A 559 16.17 -30.54 18.89
C GLN A 559 15.00 -30.79 19.84
N HIS A 560 14.56 -29.77 20.57
CA HIS A 560 13.39 -29.84 21.45
C HIS A 560 12.09 -30.14 20.67
N HIS A 561 11.87 -29.53 19.49
CA HIS A 561 10.70 -29.85 18.65
C HIS A 561 10.74 -31.30 18.15
N ALA A 562 11.90 -31.81 17.74
CA ALA A 562 12.07 -33.20 17.32
C ALA A 562 11.81 -34.18 18.48
N GLN A 563 12.36 -33.90 19.67
CA GLN A 563 12.17 -34.70 20.89
C GLN A 563 10.68 -34.85 21.25
N HIS A 564 9.90 -33.77 21.18
CA HIS A 564 8.47 -33.76 21.52
C HIS A 564 7.53 -33.97 20.32
N GLN A 565 8.08 -34.19 19.12
CA GLN A 565 7.37 -34.36 17.84
C GLN A 565 6.50 -33.14 17.43
N ILE A 566 6.86 -31.94 17.89
CA ILE A 566 6.07 -30.71 17.76
C ILE A 566 6.23 -30.09 16.36
N ALA A 567 5.14 -30.02 15.59
CA ALA A 567 5.13 -29.43 14.25
C ALA A 567 4.87 -27.90 14.26
N PRO A 568 5.21 -27.15 13.18
CA PRO A 568 4.96 -25.69 13.09
C PRO A 568 3.50 -25.24 13.22
N ARG A 569 2.52 -26.16 13.11
CA ARG A 569 1.08 -25.89 13.30
C ARG A 569 0.52 -26.36 14.65
N HIS A 570 1.36 -26.83 15.57
CA HIS A 570 0.92 -27.41 16.85
C HIS A 570 0.09 -26.46 17.73
N ASN A 571 0.32 -25.15 17.59
CA ASN A 571 -0.39 -24.11 18.35
C ASN A 571 -1.76 -23.74 17.75
N SER A 572 -2.19 -24.36 16.65
CA SER A 572 -3.45 -24.03 15.94
C SER A 572 -4.71 -24.62 16.60
N LYS A 573 -4.79 -24.59 17.93
CA LYS A 573 -5.78 -25.31 18.78
C LYS A 573 -7.19 -24.67 18.85
N GLY A 574 -7.53 -23.77 17.93
CA GLY A 574 -8.82 -23.06 17.88
C GLY A 574 -8.99 -21.92 18.90
N LYS A 575 -10.15 -21.24 18.86
CA LYS A 575 -10.45 -20.07 19.75
C LYS A 575 -10.84 -20.45 21.19
N THR A 576 -11.01 -21.73 21.49
CA THR A 576 -11.45 -22.25 22.81
C THR A 576 -10.31 -22.78 23.68
N TYR A 577 -9.07 -22.79 23.17
CA TYR A 577 -7.89 -23.23 23.91
C TYR A 577 -7.22 -22.01 24.59
N PRO A 578 -6.76 -22.10 25.86
CA PRO A 578 -6.18 -20.95 26.55
C PRO A 578 -4.92 -20.38 25.87
N SER A 579 -4.67 -19.10 26.07
CA SER A 579 -3.49 -18.42 25.53
C SER A 579 -2.22 -18.88 26.26
N ILE A 580 -1.06 -18.85 25.59
CA ILE A 580 0.19 -19.36 26.16
C ILE A 580 0.58 -18.66 27.49
N ASN A 581 0.30 -17.37 27.60
CA ASN A 581 0.52 -16.54 28.79
C ASN A 581 -0.51 -16.75 29.92
N GLU A 582 -1.51 -17.60 29.72
CA GLU A 582 -2.46 -18.06 30.74
C GLU A 582 -2.05 -19.45 31.31
N ILE A 583 -1.13 -20.13 30.62
CA ILE A 583 -0.63 -21.48 30.97
C ILE A 583 0.82 -21.44 31.47
N ILE A 584 1.65 -20.57 30.88
CA ILE A 584 3.08 -20.41 31.15
C ILE A 584 3.32 -18.99 31.67
N SER A 585 4.04 -18.87 32.78
CA SER A 585 4.48 -17.59 33.37
C SER A 585 5.99 -17.42 33.21
N LEU A 586 6.47 -16.16 33.29
CA LEU A 586 7.88 -15.77 33.22
C LEU A 586 8.38 -15.14 34.53
#